data_AF-A0AAW2NA10-F1
#
_entry.id   AF-A0AAW2NA10-F1
#
_cell.length_a   1.000
_cell.length_b   1.000
_cell.length_c   1.000
_cell.angle_alpha   90.00
_cell.angle_beta   90.00
_cell.angle_gamma   90.00
#
_symmetry.space_group_name_H-M   'P 1'
#
loop_
_entity.id
_entity.type
_entity.pdbx_description
1 polymer ?
#
loop_
_entity_poly.entity_id
_entity_poly.type
_entity_poly.pdbx_seq_one_letter_code
_entity_poly.pdbx_strand_id
1 'polypeptide(L)'
;MVLLKHLNKTLCNLLKKVVAKSKRDWHERIGEALWAYRTTIRTPTQATPYALVYGVETVLPLEQQIPSLRIAIQEGLIEEEILKYDLKNWKLSMKRD
;
A
#
# COMPACT_ATOMS: atom_id res chain seq x y z
N MET A 1 11.76 -12.64 -12.81
CA MET A 1 12.21 -11.27 -13.18
C MET A 1 11.39 -10.60 -14.28
N VAL A 2 11.02 -11.29 -15.38
CA VAL A 2 10.23 -10.70 -16.50
C VAL A 2 8.81 -10.27 -16.09
N LEU A 3 8.13 -11.04 -15.23
CA LEU A 3 6.78 -10.75 -14.75
C LEU A 3 6.70 -9.45 -13.93
N LEU A 4 7.66 -9.22 -13.02
CA LEU A 4 7.73 -8.00 -12.21
C LEU A 4 7.90 -6.74 -13.07
N LYS A 5 8.69 -6.83 -14.15
CA LYS A 5 8.88 -5.73 -15.09
C LYS A 5 7.57 -5.37 -15.81
N HIS A 6 6.79 -6.37 -16.20
CA HIS A 6 5.46 -6.15 -16.77
C HIS A 6 4.51 -5.54 -15.75
N LEU A 7 4.49 -6.07 -14.52
CA LEU A 7 3.64 -5.57 -13.44
C LEU A 7 3.90 -4.08 -13.16
N ASN A 8 5.18 -3.68 -13.05
CA ASN A 8 5.57 -2.28 -12.87
C ASN A 8 5.12 -1.38 -14.03
N LYS A 9 5.25 -1.85 -15.28
CA LYS A 9 4.75 -1.10 -16.45
C LYS A 9 3.24 -0.90 -16.40
N THR A 10 2.49 -1.93 -16.02
CA THR A 10 1.02 -1.86 -15.85
C THR A 10 0.65 -0.86 -14.76
N LEU A 11 1.37 -0.87 -13.62
CA LEU A 11 1.15 0.05 -12.52
C LEU A 11 1.38 1.51 -12.93
N CYS A 12 2.51 1.80 -13.59
CA CYS A 12 2.79 3.16 -14.07
C CYS A 12 1.71 3.67 -15.03
N ASN A 13 1.19 2.80 -15.91
CA ASN A 13 0.12 3.18 -16.82
C ASN A 13 -1.21 3.45 -16.09
N LEU A 14 -1.53 2.67 -15.06
CA LEU A 14 -2.69 2.90 -14.20
C LEU A 14 -2.60 4.27 -13.50
N LEU A 15 -1.47 4.54 -12.85
CA LEU A 15 -1.24 5.80 -12.12
C LEU A 15 -1.34 7.02 -13.05
N LYS A 16 -0.74 6.94 -14.24
CA LYS A 16 -0.86 8.00 -15.25
C LYS A 16 -2.32 8.28 -15.63
N LYS A 17 -3.12 7.23 -15.83
CA LYS A 17 -4.55 7.38 -16.15
C LYS A 17 -5.34 8.02 -15.00
N VAL A 18 -5.05 7.62 -13.76
CA VAL A 18 -5.72 8.16 -12.56
C VAL A 18 -5.40 9.64 -12.39
N VAL A 19 -4.13 10.04 -12.47
CA VAL A 19 -3.69 11.44 -12.37
C VAL A 19 -4.28 12.29 -13.49
N ALA A 20 -4.30 11.77 -14.72
CA ALA A 20 -4.87 12.49 -15.86
C ALA A 20 -6.39 12.74 -15.71
N LYS A 21 -7.12 11.79 -15.13
CA LYS A 21 -8.58 11.84 -14.98
C LYS A 21 -9.02 12.69 -13.78
N SER A 22 -8.29 12.62 -12.66
CA SER A 22 -8.67 13.22 -11.38
C SER A 22 -7.70 14.31 -10.97
N LYS A 23 -7.64 15.44 -11.71
CA LYS A 23 -6.61 16.48 -11.46
C LYS A 23 -6.67 17.13 -10.08
N ARG A 24 -7.84 17.18 -9.43
CA ARG A 24 -8.03 17.82 -8.10
C ARG A 24 -7.96 16.83 -6.95
N ASP A 25 -8.41 15.60 -7.19
CA ASP A 25 -8.59 14.49 -6.25
C ASP A 25 -7.61 13.34 -6.50
N TRP A 26 -6.55 13.56 -7.31
CA TRP A 26 -5.62 12.50 -7.73
C TRP A 26 -4.98 11.78 -6.54
N HIS A 27 -4.74 12.48 -5.44
CA HIS A 27 -4.06 11.96 -4.26
C HIS A 27 -4.91 10.88 -3.56
N GLU A 28 -6.22 11.08 -3.45
CA GLU A 28 -7.16 10.08 -2.91
C GLU A 28 -7.32 8.91 -3.90
N ARG A 29 -7.52 9.21 -5.19
CA ARG A 29 -7.78 8.17 -6.21
C ARG A 29 -6.57 7.30 -6.51
N ILE A 30 -5.35 7.83 -6.37
CA ILE A 30 -4.13 7.02 -6.46
C ILE A 30 -4.12 5.95 -5.37
N GLY A 31 -4.53 6.29 -4.14
CA GLY A 31 -4.61 5.34 -3.04
C GLY A 31 -5.55 4.18 -3.37
N GLU A 32 -6.77 4.50 -3.82
CA GLU A 32 -7.76 3.50 -4.25
C GLU A 32 -7.24 2.62 -5.40
N ALA A 33 -6.62 3.22 -6.41
CA ALA A 33 -6.11 2.51 -7.57
C ALA A 33 -4.92 1.59 -7.22
N LEU A 34 -4.02 2.04 -6.34
CA LEU A 34 -2.93 1.23 -5.82
C LEU A 34 -3.45 0.05 -5.00
N TRP A 35 -4.45 0.29 -4.16
CA TRP A 35 -5.09 -0.75 -3.36
C TRP A 35 -5.68 -1.84 -4.25
N ALA A 36 -6.56 -1.47 -5.19
CA ALA A 36 -7.15 -2.39 -6.14
C ALA A 36 -6.07 -3.12 -6.95
N TYR A 37 -5.00 -2.42 -7.37
CA TYR A 37 -3.91 -3.04 -8.11
C TYR A 37 -3.23 -4.15 -7.31
N ARG A 38 -2.96 -3.92 -6.02
CA ARG A 38 -2.23 -4.81 -5.12
C ARG A 38 -3.02 -6.02 -4.67
N THR A 39 -4.34 -5.88 -4.47
CA THR A 39 -5.21 -6.95 -3.93
C THR A 39 -5.94 -7.75 -4.99
N THR A 40 -6.00 -7.27 -6.24
CA THR A 40 -6.65 -8.02 -7.32
C THR A 40 -5.76 -9.16 -7.82
N ILE A 41 -6.27 -10.39 -7.76
CA ILE A 41 -5.64 -11.59 -8.31
C ILE A 41 -5.39 -11.40 -9.82
N ARG A 42 -4.18 -11.69 -10.27
CA ARG A 42 -3.81 -11.61 -11.69
C ARG A 42 -3.95 -12.98 -12.34
N THR A 43 -4.74 -13.05 -13.41
CA THR A 43 -5.00 -14.27 -14.18
C THR A 43 -3.75 -15.08 -14.55
N PRO A 44 -2.62 -14.46 -14.96
CA PRO A 44 -1.42 -15.22 -15.35
C PRO A 44 -0.69 -15.88 -14.18
N THR A 45 -0.79 -15.32 -12.97
CA THR A 45 -0.03 -15.79 -11.79
C THR A 45 -0.93 -16.41 -10.73
N GLN A 46 -2.26 -16.26 -10.87
CA GLN A 46 -3.26 -16.67 -9.87
C GLN A 46 -2.95 -16.16 -8.46
N ALA A 47 -2.22 -15.05 -8.37
CA ALA A 47 -1.74 -14.45 -7.14
C ALA A 47 -1.91 -12.93 -7.21
N THR A 48 -1.99 -12.30 -6.05
CA THR A 48 -2.02 -10.84 -5.95
C THR A 48 -0.62 -10.27 -6.22
N PRO A 49 -0.49 -9.07 -6.84
CA PRO A 49 0.82 -8.45 -7.02
C PRO A 49 1.57 -8.22 -5.71
N TYR A 50 0.86 -8.04 -4.60
CA TYR A 50 1.46 -7.93 -3.28
C TYR A 50 2.11 -9.25 -2.83
N ALA A 51 1.39 -10.37 -2.94
CA ALA A 51 1.93 -11.69 -2.60
C ALA A 51 3.16 -12.05 -3.44
N LEU A 52 3.21 -11.61 -4.71
CA LEU A 52 4.37 -11.82 -5.57
C LEU A 52 5.62 -11.04 -5.15
N VAL A 53 5.48 -9.91 -4.45
CA VAL A 53 6.60 -9.07 -4.01
C VAL A 53 7.05 -9.45 -2.61
N TYR A 54 6.10 -9.71 -1.71
CA TYR A 54 6.37 -9.90 -0.28
C TYR A 54 6.23 -11.35 0.19
N GLY A 55 5.77 -12.26 -0.67
CA GLY A 55 5.62 -13.69 -0.35
C GLY A 55 4.43 -14.02 0.55
N VAL A 56 3.59 -13.04 0.91
CA VAL A 56 2.43 -13.18 1.80
C VAL A 56 1.22 -12.43 1.25
N GLU A 57 0.00 -12.95 1.48
CA GLU A 57 -1.23 -12.26 1.09
C GLU A 57 -1.51 -11.01 1.95
N THR A 58 -2.21 -10.04 1.38
CA THR A 58 -2.43 -8.75 2.05
C THR A 58 -3.36 -8.86 3.24
N VAL A 59 -2.85 -8.56 4.44
CA VAL A 59 -3.66 -8.18 5.60
C VAL A 59 -3.43 -6.67 5.78
N LEU A 60 -4.44 -5.84 5.47
CA LEU A 60 -4.46 -4.36 5.61
C LEU A 60 -3.07 -3.65 5.49
N PRO A 61 -2.71 -3.08 4.33
CA PRO A 61 -1.39 -2.53 4.07
C PRO A 61 -1.03 -1.42 5.05
N LEU A 62 0.26 -1.34 5.34
CA LEU A 62 0.81 -0.26 6.14
C LEU A 62 0.49 1.11 5.54
N GLU A 63 0.35 1.26 4.22
CA GLU A 63 -0.02 2.55 3.60
C GLU A 63 -1.49 2.92 3.75
N GLN A 64 -2.34 2.01 4.22
CA GLN A 64 -3.71 2.29 4.63
C GLN A 64 -3.79 2.41 6.16
N GLN A 65 -2.90 1.72 6.87
CA GLN A 65 -2.63 1.97 8.29
C GLN A 65 -2.08 3.37 8.52
N ILE A 66 -1.09 3.88 7.79
CA ILE A 66 -0.51 5.21 8.04
C ILE A 66 -1.55 6.35 7.92
N PRO A 67 -2.41 6.39 6.89
CA PRO A 67 -3.55 7.30 6.84
C PRO A 67 -4.57 7.04 7.94
N SER A 68 -4.95 5.78 8.23
CA SER A 68 -5.88 5.50 9.32
C SER A 68 -5.31 5.78 10.70
N LEU A 69 -4.00 5.67 10.89
CA LEU A 69 -3.26 6.02 12.11
C LEU A 69 -3.15 7.54 12.23
N ARG A 70 -2.87 8.26 11.13
CA ARG A 70 -2.96 9.72 11.11
C ARG A 70 -4.35 10.21 11.44
N ILE A 71 -5.37 9.67 10.78
CA ILE A 71 -6.78 10.00 11.03
C ILE A 71 -7.13 9.64 12.48
N ALA A 72 -6.74 8.47 12.97
CA ALA A 72 -7.04 8.05 14.33
C ALA A 72 -6.30 8.87 15.40
N ILE A 73 -5.08 9.37 15.14
CA ILE A 73 -4.45 10.39 16.00
C ILE A 73 -5.26 11.70 15.94
N GLN A 74 -5.66 12.12 14.75
CA GLN A 74 -6.34 13.39 14.51
C GLN A 74 -7.76 13.42 15.10
N GLU A 75 -8.43 12.27 15.13
CA GLU A 75 -9.71 12.00 15.78
C GLU A 75 -9.55 11.62 17.28
N GLY A 76 -8.32 11.59 17.81
CA GLY A 76 -8.04 11.31 19.22
C GLY A 76 -8.27 9.85 19.65
N LEU A 77 -8.40 8.92 18.71
CA LEU A 77 -8.64 7.50 18.94
C LEU A 77 -7.37 6.73 19.35
N ILE A 78 -6.17 7.30 19.15
CA ILE A 78 -4.88 6.67 19.48
C ILE A 78 -3.89 7.74 19.93
N GLU A 79 -3.20 7.51 21.05
CA GLU A 79 -2.13 8.39 21.52
C GLU A 79 -0.86 8.26 20.68
N GLU A 80 -0.24 9.39 20.34
CA GLU A 80 0.96 9.49 19.50
C GLU A 80 2.16 8.72 20.10
N GLU A 81 2.15 8.49 21.41
CA GLU A 81 3.18 7.81 22.17
C GLU A 81 3.16 6.29 21.95
N ILE A 82 1.97 5.68 21.87
CA ILE A 82 1.77 4.26 21.52
C ILE A 82 2.26 4.00 20.09
N LEU A 83 2.00 4.93 19.17
CA LEU A 83 2.45 4.84 17.79
C LEU A 83 3.96 4.95 17.64
N LYS A 84 4.62 5.83 18.40
CA LYS A 84 6.08 5.91 18.43
C LYS A 84 6.70 4.62 18.99
N TYR A 85 6.07 4.02 20.00
CA TYR A 85 6.49 2.75 20.57
C TYR A 85 6.36 1.60 19.55
N ASP A 86 5.22 1.47 18.89
CA ASP A 86 4.99 0.43 17.88
C ASP A 86 5.88 0.61 16.65
N LEU A 87 6.03 1.84 16.15
CA LEU A 87 6.95 2.14 15.05
C LEU A 87 8.41 1.81 15.42
N LYS A 88 8.81 2.08 16.66
CA LYS A 88 10.16 1.77 17.15
C LYS A 88 10.37 0.26 17.24
N ASN A 89 9.39 -0.49 17.76
CA ASN A 89 9.45 -1.94 17.88
C ASN A 89 9.41 -2.64 16.52
N TRP A 90 8.58 -2.17 15.58
CA TRP A 90 8.54 -2.66 14.21
C TRP A 90 9.87 -2.42 13.47
N LYS A 91 10.45 -1.23 13.60
CA LYS A 91 11.79 -0.94 13.04
C LYS A 91 12.88 -1.83 13.64
N LEU A 92 12.75 -2.20 14.91
CA LEU A 92 13.66 -3.15 15.57
C LEU A 92 13.44 -4.59 15.12
N SER A 93 12.23 -4.95 14.67
CA SER A 93 11.95 -6.27 14.10
C SER A 93 12.55 -6.41 12.70
N MET A 94 12.35 -5.42 11.82
CA MET A 94 12.93 -5.43 10.46
C MET A 94 14.46 -5.35 10.40
N LYS A 95 15.15 -5.05 11.51
CA LYS A 95 16.61 -5.07 11.59
C LYS A 95 17.18 -6.42 12.07
N ARG A 96 16.31 -7.33 12.51
CA ARG A 96 16.68 -8.64 13.06
C ARG A 96 16.50 -9.79 12.07
N ASP A 97 15.85 -9.52 10.93
CA ASP A 97 15.73 -10.42 9.77
C ASP A 97 16.66 -9.94 8.64
#